data_AF-A0A3P6PFR0-F1
#
_entry.id   AF-A0A3P6PFR0-F1
#
_cell.length_a   1.000
_cell.length_b   1.000
_cell.length_c   1.000
_cell.angle_alpha   90.00
_cell.angle_beta   90.00
_cell.angle_gamma   90.00
#
_symmetry.space_group_name_H-M   'P 1'
#
loop_
_entity.id
_entity.type
_entity.pdbx_description
1 polymer ?
#
loop_
_entity_poly.entity_id
_entity_poly.type
_entity_poly.pdbx_seq_one_letter_code
_entity_poly.pdbx_strand_id
1 'polypeptide(L)'
;MKYTEALLLDELKSSHPIEVEVNNAQEVEEILDAVSYQKGSCVIRMLHDYMGASVSLFQAGLKVYFEKFKYSNARTEDLWAALETTGIVPMDEADRLSRVLCSSHSHTRRKLQHWC
;
A
#
# COMPACT_ATOMS: atom_id res chain seq x y z
N MET A 1 -15.63 9.54 12.77
CA MET A 1 -14.65 9.04 11.78
C MET A 1 -15.45 8.47 10.62
N LYS A 2 -15.36 9.06 9.41
CA LYS A 2 -16.19 8.73 8.24
C LYS A 2 -15.38 7.84 7.29
N TYR A 3 -15.44 6.51 7.43
CA TYR A 3 -14.79 5.57 6.48
C TYR A 3 -15.80 4.90 5.53
N THR A 4 -17.09 5.11 5.79
CA THR A 4 -18.20 4.57 5.01
C THR A 4 -18.23 5.09 3.59
N GLU A 5 -17.75 6.30 3.35
CA GLU A 5 -17.70 6.91 2.02
C GLU A 5 -16.74 6.14 1.09
N ALA A 6 -15.51 5.87 1.54
CA ALA A 6 -14.58 5.07 0.73
C ALA A 6 -15.05 3.63 0.50
N LEU A 7 -15.75 3.01 1.46
CA LEU A 7 -16.34 1.68 1.24
C LEU A 7 -17.41 1.72 0.13
N LEU A 8 -18.26 2.75 0.11
CA LEU A 8 -19.28 2.92 -0.92
C LEU A 8 -18.69 3.23 -2.30
N LEU A 9 -17.64 4.05 -2.35
CA LEU A 9 -16.94 4.37 -3.60
C LEU A 9 -16.17 3.15 -4.13
N ASP A 10 -15.54 2.38 -3.25
CA ASP A 10 -14.75 1.20 -3.62
C ASP A 10 -15.59 0.03 -4.13
N GLU A 11 -16.88 -0.04 -3.78
CA GLU A 11 -17.82 -1.03 -4.32
C GLU A 11 -18.15 -0.78 -5.81
N LEU A 12 -17.99 0.45 -6.29
CA LEU A 12 -18.34 0.82 -7.67
C LEU A 12 -17.34 0.23 -8.67
N LYS A 13 -17.84 -0.20 -9.84
CA LYS A 13 -16.99 -0.65 -10.96
C LYS A 13 -16.09 0.46 -11.54
N SER A 14 -16.43 1.71 -11.26
CA SER A 14 -15.65 2.89 -11.63
C SER A 14 -14.57 3.23 -10.61
N SER A 15 -14.45 2.48 -9.51
CA SER A 15 -13.37 2.62 -8.54
C SER A 15 -12.01 2.31 -9.19
N HIS A 16 -10.94 2.67 -8.49
CA HIS A 16 -9.57 2.39 -8.88
C HIS A 16 -8.80 1.69 -7.74
N PRO A 17 -7.69 0.98 -8.05
CA PRO A 17 -6.79 0.50 -7.01
C PRO A 17 -6.18 1.65 -6.19
N ILE A 18 -5.74 1.40 -4.97
CA ILE A 18 -5.02 2.41 -4.17
C ILE A 18 -3.66 2.74 -4.80
N GLU A 19 -2.98 1.73 -5.37
CA GLU A 19 -1.74 1.92 -6.11
C GLU A 19 -2.03 2.02 -7.62
N VAL A 20 -1.80 3.20 -8.19
CA VAL A 20 -2.07 3.51 -9.60
C VAL A 20 -0.80 4.05 -10.26
N GLU A 21 -0.47 3.56 -11.44
CA GLU A 21 0.59 4.14 -12.26
C GLU A 21 0.11 5.48 -12.85
N VAL A 22 0.82 6.56 -12.52
CA VAL A 22 0.54 7.91 -13.02
C VAL A 22 1.52 8.23 -14.14
N ASN A 23 0.98 8.44 -15.35
CA ASN A 23 1.78 8.79 -16.52
C ASN A 23 1.79 10.29 -16.77
N ASN A 24 0.72 10.99 -16.36
CA ASN A 24 0.51 12.40 -16.65
C ASN A 24 0.12 13.18 -15.38
N ALA A 25 0.49 14.45 -15.30
CA ALA A 25 0.20 15.28 -14.12
C ALA A 25 -1.29 15.46 -13.82
N GLN A 26 -2.15 15.36 -14.84
CA GLN A 26 -3.60 15.47 -14.67
C GLN A 26 -4.21 14.27 -13.94
N GLU A 27 -3.65 13.07 -14.12
CA GLU A 27 -4.09 11.85 -13.42
C GLU A 27 -3.85 11.93 -11.91
N VAL A 28 -2.95 12.82 -11.47
CA VAL A 28 -2.71 13.07 -10.03
C VAL A 28 -3.96 13.61 -9.35
N GLU A 29 -4.73 14.48 -10.01
CA GLU A 29 -5.96 15.04 -9.42
C GLU A 29 -7.04 13.98 -9.23
N GLU A 30 -7.03 12.94 -10.08
CA GLU A 30 -8.00 11.84 -10.02
C GLU A 30 -7.71 10.87 -8.87
N ILE A 31 -6.43 10.63 -8.55
CA ILE A 31 -6.04 9.73 -7.45
C ILE A 31 -6.08 10.41 -6.07
N LEU A 32 -6.17 11.73 -6.00
CA LEU A 32 -6.24 12.49 -4.73
C LEU A 32 -7.67 12.50 -4.15
N ASP A 33 -8.22 11.32 -3.93
CA ASP A 33 -9.63 11.13 -3.62
C ASP A 33 -9.87 10.42 -2.26
N ALA A 34 -11.13 10.15 -1.94
CA ALA A 34 -11.51 9.47 -0.71
C ALA A 34 -11.05 8.01 -0.67
N VAL A 35 -10.96 7.32 -1.82
CA VAL A 35 -10.46 5.94 -1.88
C VAL A 35 -9.01 5.91 -1.45
N SER A 36 -8.12 6.70 -2.06
CA SER A 36 -6.69 6.72 -1.73
C SER A 36 -6.42 7.01 -0.24
N TYR A 37 -7.07 8.03 0.33
CA TYR A 37 -6.80 8.43 1.71
C TYR A 37 -7.57 7.60 2.76
N GLN A 38 -8.89 7.43 2.60
CA GLN A 38 -9.69 6.77 3.64
C GLN A 38 -9.52 5.24 3.57
N LYS A 39 -9.58 4.62 2.38
CA LYS A 39 -9.34 3.16 2.24
C LYS A 39 -7.89 2.84 2.60
N GLY A 40 -6.93 3.65 2.13
CA GLY A 40 -5.51 3.53 2.50
C GLY A 40 -5.29 3.57 4.01
N SER A 41 -5.90 4.53 4.72
CA SER A 41 -5.81 4.60 6.19
C SER A 41 -6.41 3.37 6.90
N CYS A 42 -7.48 2.80 6.33
CA CYS A 42 -8.08 1.57 6.85
C CYS A 42 -7.15 0.37 6.65
N VAL A 43 -6.47 0.27 5.50
CA VAL A 43 -5.48 -0.78 5.24
C VAL A 43 -4.30 -0.67 6.23
N ILE A 44 -3.78 0.54 6.47
CA ILE A 44 -2.71 0.75 7.46
C ILE A 44 -3.16 0.34 8.86
N ARG A 45 -4.40 0.66 9.24
CA ARG A 45 -4.95 0.24 10.54
C ARG A 45 -5.14 -1.27 10.62
N MET A 46 -5.64 -1.91 9.56
CA MET A 46 -5.75 -3.38 9.49
C MET A 46 -4.37 -4.04 9.61
N LEU A 47 -3.34 -3.47 8.96
CA LEU A 47 -1.96 -3.95 9.08
C LEU A 47 -1.43 -3.84 10.50
N HIS A 48 -1.62 -2.69 11.13
CA HIS A 48 -1.26 -2.48 12.52
C HIS A 48 -1.92 -3.51 13.44
N ASP A 49 -3.22 -3.75 13.28
CA ASP A 49 -3.97 -4.70 14.09
C ASP A 49 -3.57 -6.16 13.77
N TYR A 50 -3.25 -6.46 12.50
CA TYR A 50 -2.80 -7.76 12.03
C TYR A 50 -1.44 -8.18 12.61
N MET A 51 -0.50 -7.23 12.71
CA MET A 51 0.81 -7.47 13.32
C MET A 51 0.74 -7.71 14.85
N GLY A 52 -0.46 -7.68 15.44
CA GLY A 52 -0.75 -8.06 16.82
C GLY A 52 -0.54 -6.94 17.84
N ALA A 53 -0.93 -7.20 19.09
CA ALA A 53 -0.96 -6.24 20.21
C ALA A 53 0.39 -5.56 20.56
N SER A 54 1.47 -5.97 19.91
CA SER A 54 2.79 -5.37 20.02
C SER A 54 2.90 -4.20 19.04
N VAL A 55 2.26 -3.07 19.38
CA VAL A 55 2.43 -1.76 18.71
C VAL A 55 3.92 -1.45 18.44
N SER A 56 4.80 -1.97 19.29
CA SER A 56 6.26 -1.87 19.19
C SER A 56 6.85 -2.47 17.90
N LEU A 57 6.29 -3.54 17.33
CA LEU A 57 6.84 -4.17 16.11
C LEU A 57 6.55 -3.32 14.88
N PHE A 58 5.30 -2.89 14.71
CA PHE A 58 4.93 -1.98 13.62
C PHE A 58 5.72 -0.67 13.69
N GLN A 59 5.84 -0.08 14.89
CA GLN A 59 6.65 1.12 15.10
C GLN A 59 8.15 0.89 14.84
N ALA A 60 8.69 -0.27 15.22
CA ALA A 60 10.07 -0.61 14.92
C ALA A 60 10.31 -0.73 13.41
N GLY A 61 9.39 -1.35 12.66
CA GLY A 61 9.48 -1.46 11.21
C GLY A 61 9.40 -0.09 10.52
N LEU A 62 8.50 0.79 10.99
CA LEU A 62 8.47 2.18 10.54
C LEU A 62 9.77 2.93 10.84
N LYS A 63 10.36 2.72 12.01
CA LYS A 63 11.65 3.33 12.36
C LYS A 63 12.75 2.87 11.40
N VAL A 64 12.80 1.58 11.06
CA VAL A 64 13.73 1.04 10.08
C VAL A 64 13.51 1.67 8.71
N TYR A 65 12.26 1.77 8.27
CA TYR A 65 11.89 2.41 7.00
C TYR A 65 12.38 3.87 6.94
N PHE A 66 12.04 4.69 7.93
CA PHE A 66 12.42 6.10 7.94
C PHE A 66 13.93 6.32 8.05
N GLU A 67 14.64 5.54 8.86
CA GLU A 67 16.11 5.66 8.94
C GLU A 67 16.80 5.24 7.64
N LYS A 68 16.27 4.25 6.93
CA LYS A 68 16.83 3.75 5.66
C LYS A 68 16.61 4.75 4.52
N PHE A 69 15.44 5.39 4.46
CA PHE A 69 15.05 6.27 3.35
C PHE A 69 15.07 7.75 3.68
N LYS A 70 15.63 8.16 4.84
CA LYS A 70 15.79 9.57 5.16
C LYS A 70 16.56 10.28 4.05
N TYR A 71 16.03 11.43 3.61
CA TYR A 71 16.60 12.25 2.53
C TYR A 71 16.69 11.54 1.17
N SER A 72 15.97 10.44 0.97
CA SER A 72 15.88 9.71 -0.31
C SER A 72 14.41 9.46 -0.69
N ASN A 73 14.21 8.84 -1.86
CA ASN A 73 12.92 8.36 -2.31
C ASN A 73 12.72 6.90 -1.92
N ALA A 74 11.46 6.49 -1.76
CA ALA A 74 11.06 5.13 -1.44
C ALA A 74 9.82 4.75 -2.25
N ARG A 75 9.61 3.45 -2.43
CA ARG A 75 8.44 2.86 -3.11
C ARG A 75 7.60 2.03 -2.14
N THR A 76 6.43 1.60 -2.59
CA THR A 76 5.53 0.72 -1.82
C THR A 76 6.25 -0.55 -1.34
N GLU A 77 7.09 -1.16 -2.18
CA GLU A 77 7.83 -2.39 -1.83
C GLU A 77 8.82 -2.19 -0.68
N ASP A 78 9.38 -0.99 -0.56
CA ASP A 78 10.36 -0.66 0.48
C ASP A 78 9.74 -0.64 1.88
N LEU A 79 8.48 -0.22 1.99
CA LEU A 79 7.72 -0.24 3.23
C LEU A 79 7.47 -1.68 3.68
N TRP A 80 7.05 -2.55 2.75
CA TRP A 80 6.85 -3.97 3.04
C TRP A 80 8.14 -4.64 3.52
N ALA A 81 9.23 -4.44 2.78
CA ALA A 81 10.53 -4.98 3.14
C ALA A 81 11.00 -4.50 4.53
N ALA A 82 10.71 -3.26 4.92
CA ALA A 82 11.05 -2.74 6.24
C ALA A 82 10.22 -3.39 7.36
N LEU A 83 8.91 -3.57 7.16
CA LEU A 83 8.03 -4.22 8.13
C LEU A 83 8.41 -5.70 8.33
N GLU A 84 8.78 -6.40 7.26
CA GLU A 84 9.25 -7.80 7.30
C GLU A 84 10.45 -7.99 8.24
N THR A 85 11.36 -7.00 8.33
CA THR A 85 12.54 -7.10 9.22
C THR A 85 12.18 -7.17 10.70
N THR A 86 10.97 -6.76 11.07
CA THR A 86 10.55 -6.62 12.47
C THR A 86 9.51 -7.64 12.92
N GLY A 87 8.84 -8.35 12.01
CA GLY A 87 8.02 -9.51 12.35
C GLY A 87 6.78 -9.73 11.46
N ILE A 88 6.60 -10.99 11.06
CA ILE A 88 5.44 -11.66 10.44
C ILE A 88 4.55 -10.78 9.54
N VAL A 89 5.02 -10.59 8.31
CA VAL A 89 4.23 -10.90 7.12
C VAL A 89 5.21 -11.60 6.17
N PRO A 90 5.08 -12.90 5.85
CA PRO A 90 5.84 -13.46 4.74
C PRO A 90 5.48 -12.67 3.47
N MET A 91 6.45 -12.36 2.61
CA MET A 91 6.19 -11.66 1.34
C MET A 91 5.02 -12.25 0.53
N ASP A 92 4.74 -13.55 0.67
CA ASP A 92 3.58 -14.25 0.06
C ASP A 92 2.21 -13.78 0.59
N GLU A 93 2.15 -13.34 1.85
CA GLU A 93 0.96 -12.79 2.49
C GLU A 93 0.89 -11.26 2.31
N ALA A 94 2.03 -10.59 2.20
CA ALA A 94 2.11 -9.21 1.71
C ALA A 94 1.62 -9.12 0.25
N ASP A 95 1.87 -10.16 -0.58
CA ASP A 95 1.30 -10.30 -1.93
C ASP A 95 -0.23 -10.46 -1.93
N ARG A 96 -0.84 -10.89 -0.81
CA ARG A 96 -2.29 -10.94 -0.66
C ARG A 96 -2.89 -9.59 -0.30
N LEU A 97 -2.21 -8.81 0.56
CA LEU A 97 -2.62 -7.44 0.90
C LEU A 97 -2.32 -6.47 -0.25
N SER A 98 -1.25 -6.69 -1.02
CA SER A 98 -0.96 -5.92 -2.23
C SER A 98 -2.04 -6.10 -3.29
N ARG A 99 -2.72 -7.25 -3.36
CA ARG A 99 -3.92 -7.44 -4.21
C ARG A 99 -5.16 -6.67 -3.74
N VAL A 100 -5.20 -6.25 -2.48
CA VAL A 100 -6.24 -5.33 -1.98
C VAL A 100 -5.91 -3.88 -2.40
N LEU A 101 -4.61 -3.58 -2.53
CA LEU A 101 -4.10 -2.29 -3.00
C LEU A 101 -4.11 -2.18 -4.53
N CYS A 102 -3.88 -3.27 -5.25
CA CYS A 102 -3.74 -3.35 -6.69
C CYS A 102 -4.90 -4.21 -7.26
N SER A 103 -5.77 -3.65 -8.12
CA SER A 103 -6.94 -4.39 -8.58
C SER A 103 -6.51 -5.60 -9.39
N SER A 104 -7.13 -6.74 -9.10
CA SER A 104 -6.87 -8.01 -9.78
C SER A 104 -7.44 -7.98 -11.20
N HIS A 105 -6.81 -7.24 -12.12
CA HIS A 105 -6.99 -7.34 -13.57
C HIS A 105 -5.73 -6.87 -14.33
N SER A 106 -4.56 -7.43 -14.02
CA SER A 106 -3.56 -7.62 -15.06
C SER A 106 -2.70 -8.86 -14.78
N HIS A 107 -2.85 -9.81 -15.68
CA HIS A 107 -2.00 -10.97 -15.83
C HIS A 107 -0.64 -10.53 -16.36
N THR A 108 0.19 -9.84 -15.56
CA THR A 108 1.57 -9.56 -15.97
C THR A 108 2.56 -9.52 -14.80
N ARG A 109 2.61 -10.62 -14.04
CA ARG A 109 3.83 -11.04 -13.34
C ARG A 109 4.85 -11.56 -14.37
N ARG A 110 5.31 -10.69 -15.27
CA ARG A 110 6.44 -10.92 -16.21
C ARG A 110 6.72 -9.63 -16.98
N LYS A 111 7.51 -8.73 -16.41
CA LYS A 111 8.45 -7.82 -17.11
C LYS A 111 9.25 -6.99 -16.11
N LEU A 112 9.91 -7.66 -15.17
CA LEU A 112 11.31 -7.30 -14.90
C LEU A 112 12.11 -7.84 -16.10
N GLN A 113 13.07 -7.05 -16.60
CA GLN A 113 13.93 -7.28 -17.80
C GLN A 113 13.49 -6.57 -19.09
N HIS A 114 13.50 -5.24 -19.09
CA HIS A 114 14.10 -4.37 -20.11
C HIS A 114 13.97 -2.93 -19.60
N TRP A 115 14.87 -2.03 -20.03
CA TRP A 115 15.18 -0.70 -19.50
C TRP A 115 16.30 -0.71 -18.43
N CYS A 116 17.59 -0.39 -18.63
CA CYS A 116 18.36 0.28 -19.72
C CYS A 116 17.60 1.01 -20.82
#